data_AF-A0A661L695-F1
#
_entry.id   AF-A0A661L695-F1
#
_cell.length_a   1.000
_cell.length_b   1.000
_cell.length_c   1.000
_cell.angle_alpha   90.00
_cell.angle_beta   90.00
_cell.angle_gamma   90.00
#
_symmetry.space_group_name_H-M   'P 1'
#
loop_
_entity.id
_entity.type
_entity.pdbx_description
1 polymer ?
#
loop_
_entity_poly.entity_id
_entity_poly.type
_entity_poly.pdbx_seq_one_letter_code
_entity_poly.pdbx_strand_id
1 'polypeptide(L)' 'MFKLTQELIGILGIDQRRLRLEWVSSAEGGRFAEVATEFTEQIKALGPSTLKQAA' A
#
# COMPACT_ATOMS: atom_id res chain seq x y z
N MET A 1 3.22 13.19 8.32
CA MET A 1 2.10 13.09 7.36
C MET A 1 1.65 11.65 7.11
N PHE A 2 2.56 10.71 6.83
CA PHE A 2 2.21 9.30 6.60
C PHE A 2 1.37 8.65 7.72
N LYS A 3 1.74 8.86 8.98
CA LYS A 3 1.02 8.31 10.13
C LYS A 3 -0.46 8.75 10.18
N LEU A 4 -0.72 10.03 9.91
CA LEU A 4 -2.07 10.57 9.84
C LEU A 4 -2.87 9.92 8.70
N THR A 5 -2.26 9.75 7.52
CA THR A 5 -2.90 9.05 6.40
C THR A 5 -3.20 7.61 6.75
N GLN A 6 -2.26 6.90 7.41
CA GLN A 6 -2.46 5.52 7.86
C GLN A 6 -3.60 5.39 8.87
N GLU A 7 -3.71 6.33 9.81
CA GLU A 7 -4.83 6.41 10.75
C GLU A 7 -6.16 6.68 10.03
N LEU A 8 -6.18 7.65 9.10
CA LEU A 8 -7.37 8.01 8.33
C LEU A 8 -7.91 6.84 7.50
N ILE A 9 -7.05 6.11 6.78
CA ILE A 9 -7.50 4.96 6.00
C ILE A 9 -8.08 3.86 6.90
N GLY A 10 -7.56 3.71 8.12
CA GLY A 10 -8.10 2.79 9.12
C GLY A 10 -9.51 3.20 9.57
N ILE A 11 -9.74 4.50 9.79
CA ILE A 11 -11.07 5.04 10.12
C ILE A 11 -12.06 4.79 8.97
N LEU A 12 -11.60 4.89 7.72
CA LEU A 12 -12.41 4.61 6.52
C LEU A 12 -12.65 3.11 6.26
N GLY A 13 -12.19 2.22 7.15
CA GLY A 13 -12.36 0.77 7.00
C GLY A 13 -11.46 0.13 5.94
N ILE A 14 -10.43 0.84 5.49
CA ILE A 14 -9.42 0.31 4.57
C ILE A 14 -8.38 -0.44 5.39
N ASP A 15 -8.05 -1.67 5.00
CA ASP A 15 -6.95 -2.41 5.59
C ASP A 15 -5.64 -1.60 5.47
N GLN A 16 -5.01 -1.28 6.60
CA GLN A 16 -3.81 -0.44 6.62
C GLN A 16 -2.64 -1.05 5.84
N ARG A 17 -2.64 -2.38 5.61
CA ARG A 17 -1.68 -3.06 4.74
C ARG A 17 -1.80 -2.64 3.27
N ARG A 18 -2.84 -1.89 2.89
CA ARG A 18 -2.98 -1.31 1.54
C ARG A 18 -2.23 0.01 1.37
N LEU A 19 -1.52 0.47 2.40
CA LEU A 19 -0.64 1.64 2.36
C LEU A 19 0.76 1.24 2.84
N ARG A 20 1.78 1.55 2.05
CA ARG A 20 3.19 1.28 2.37
C ARG A 20 4.03 2.50 1.99
N LEU A 21 4.99 2.86 2.83
CA LEU A 21 6.00 3.87 2.55
C LEU A 21 7.37 3.19 2.53
N GLU A 22 8.09 3.37 1.45
CA GLU A 22 9.46 2.86 1.28
C GLU A 22 10.31 3.97 0.69
N TRP A 23 11.52 4.11 1.21
CA TRP A 23 12.51 5.05 0.69
C TRP A 23 13.41 4.32 -0.29
N VAL A 24 13.39 4.74 -1.54
CA VAL A 24 14.22 4.16 -2.60
C VAL A 24 14.89 5.30 -3.36
N SER A 25 16.21 5.30 -3.43
CA SER A 25 16.97 6.31 -4.16
C SER A 25 16.93 6.07 -5.67
N SER A 26 17.35 7.06 -6.45
CA SER A 26 17.40 6.95 -7.92
C SER A 26 18.38 5.92 -8.45
N ALA A 27 19.36 5.50 -7.64
CA ALA A 27 20.34 4.46 -7.99
C ALA A 27 19.84 3.04 -7.68
N GLU A 28 18.73 2.89 -6.94
CA GLU A 28 18.25 1.62 -6.40
C GLU A 28 17.11 1.02 -7.23
N GLY A 29 17.29 0.96 -8.56
CA GLY A 29 16.28 0.43 -9.48
C GLY A 29 15.85 -1.02 -9.16
N GLY A 30 16.81 -1.87 -8.79
CA GLY A 30 16.53 -3.25 -8.37
C GLY A 30 15.64 -3.32 -7.12
N ARG A 31 15.96 -2.52 -6.09
CA ARG A 31 15.17 -2.43 -4.86
C ARG A 31 13.76 -1.92 -5.12
N PHE A 32 13.60 -0.94 -6.01
CA PHE A 32 12.27 -0.47 -6.41
C PHE A 32 11.45 -1.61 -7.01
N ALA A 33 12.03 -2.38 -7.93
CA ALA A 33 11.35 -3.50 -8.56
C ALA A 33 10.93 -4.59 -7.55
N GLU A 34 11.81 -4.93 -6.61
CA GLU A 34 11.51 -5.88 -5.52
C GLU A 34 10.35 -5.38 -4.67
N VAL A 35 10.44 -4.15 -4.13
CA VAL A 35 9.40 -3.55 -3.27
C VAL A 35 8.06 -3.47 -3.99
N ALA A 36 8.05 -3.04 -5.26
CA ALA A 36 6.84 -2.96 -6.07
C ALA A 36 6.22 -4.34 -6.30
N THR A 37 7.05 -5.36 -6.52
CA THR A 37 6.60 -6.75 -6.72
C THR A 37 5.99 -7.31 -5.45
N GLU A 38 6.71 -7.25 -4.32
CA GLU A 38 6.22 -7.70 -3.00
C GLU A 38 4.90 -7.03 -2.63
N PHE A 39 4.83 -5.70 -2.78
CA PHE A 39 3.63 -4.96 -2.44
C PHE A 39 2.47 -5.33 -3.36
N THR A 40 2.72 -5.54 -4.65
CA THR A 40 1.69 -6.01 -5.59
C THR A 40 1.15 -7.39 -5.19
N GLU A 41 2.02 -8.31 -4.80
CA GLU A 41 1.62 -9.65 -4.33
C GLU A 41 0.79 -9.57 -3.05
N GLN A 42 1.20 -8.72 -2.09
CA GLN A 42 0.43 -8.46 -0.88
C GLN A 42 -0.98 -7.93 -1.20
N ILE A 43 -1.09 -6.95 -2.10
CA ILE A 43 -2.40 -6.40 -2.50
C ILE A 43 -3.26 -7.46 -3.19
N LYS A 44 -2.68 -8.31 -4.05
CA LYS A 44 -3.38 -9.43 -4.67
C LYS A 44 -3.90 -10.42 -3.62
N ALA A 45 -3.09 -10.76 -2.62
CA ALA A 45 -3.49 -11.65 -1.53
C ALA A 45 -4.61 -11.08 -0.64
N LEU A 46 -4.65 -9.75 -0.46
CA LEU A 46 -5.75 -9.05 0.23
C LEU A 46 -7.05 -9.01 -0.57
N GLY A 47 -7.02 -9.35 -1.86
CA GLY A 47 -8.18 -9.30 -2.74
C GLY A 47 -8.65 -7.88 -3.09
N PRO A 48 -9.79 -7.75 -3.79
CA PRO A 48 -10.37 -6.47 -4.19
C PRO A 48 -10.69 -5.57 -2.98
N SER A 49 -10.56 -4.25 -3.16
CA SER A 49 -10.99 -3.28 -2.15
C SER A 49 -12.51 -3.22 -2.08
N THR A 50 -13.05 -3.29 -0.86
CA THR A 50 -14.49 -3.17 -0.59
C THR A 50 -15.03 -1.76 -0.81
N LEU A 51 -14.16 -0.72 -0.81
CA LEU A 51 -14.57 0.66 -1.08
C LEU A 51 -15.21 0.83 -2.46
N LYS A 52 -14.73 0.10 -3.48
CA LYS A 52 -15.32 0.17 -4.82
C LYS A 52 -16.74 -0.40 -4.90
N GLN A 53 -17.17 -1.18 -3.91
CA GLN A 53 -18.53 -1.73 -3.86
C GLN A 53 -19.50 -0.76 -3.16
N ALA A 54 -18.99 0.19 -2.39
CA ALA A 54 -19.77 1.16 -1.62
C ALA A 54 -20.00 2.50 -2.36
N ALA A 55 -19.29 2.75 -3.46
CA ALA A 55 -19.42 3.93 -4.32
C ALA A 55 -20.16 3.56 -5.61
#